data_AF-A0A094D8W1-F1
#
_entry.id   AF-A0A094D8W1-F1
#
_cell.length_a   1.000
_cell.length_b   1.000
_cell.length_c   1.000
_cell.angle_alpha   90.00
_cell.angle_beta   90.00
_cell.angle_gamma   90.00
#
_symmetry.space_group_name_H-M   'P 1'
#
loop_
_entity.id
_entity.type
_entity.pdbx_description
1 polymer ?
#
loop_
_entity_poly.entity_id
_entity_poly.type
_entity_poly.pdbx_seq_one_letter_code
_entity_poly.pdbx_strand_id
1 'polypeptide(L)'
;MGSPVAPPPPPRTQLYSAAGPRCSTTRPGLPIYRSFTSRPSRWKSRRAAMRGRISGPGPKTNMPGLEATVKEVTNWDGLSMDPEMWYPDGNCLVHLYARDATASAMWGPAFLIPLEFLIGLDCIPLLERFLAGSAGPQSNREFAKGRLTSEYTSGRYDLYIPPPPTAEGEQPLLYRTATRNFFAWVCGKPLVGESLGQALVGLLNNMSEYRGLNVDNVEDILDYMEEGGYADFGNSPVHTLANLHFAEHFQFENLYVDAFAHAVGMYDDVVQSPEYKCISPTTRSILDRAHTELQDRLESTSTSLSTFLTTELSPTHLGLTAASRTHLDRFRGFLTTYWISALGSYPPPSSAPGFSNQVLLRMRTEFKDLYAYLVDESFTASDN
;
A
#
# COMPACT_ATOMS: atom_id res chain seq x y z
N MET A 1 10.63 -47.01 63.66
CA MET A 1 10.31 -47.42 62.28
C MET A 1 9.28 -46.44 61.74
N GLY A 2 9.71 -45.49 60.91
CA GLY A 2 8.84 -44.50 60.29
C GLY A 2 9.25 -44.40 58.82
N SER A 3 8.31 -44.68 57.91
CA SER A 3 8.50 -44.48 56.47
C SER A 3 7.94 -43.11 56.08
N PRO A 4 8.60 -42.37 55.18
CA PRO A 4 8.08 -41.07 54.73
C PRO A 4 6.99 -41.25 53.68
N VAL A 5 5.93 -40.46 53.82
CA VAL A 5 4.80 -40.34 52.87
C VAL A 5 5.21 -39.39 51.74
N ALA A 6 5.00 -39.81 50.49
CA ALA A 6 5.26 -38.99 49.30
C ALA A 6 4.12 -37.98 49.06
N PRO A 7 4.40 -36.77 48.52
CA PRO A 7 3.38 -35.77 48.24
C PRO A 7 2.59 -36.07 46.95
N PRO A 8 1.34 -35.56 46.81
CA PRO A 8 0.50 -35.82 45.65
C PRO A 8 0.94 -34.99 44.41
N PRO A 9 0.65 -35.46 43.19
CA PRO A 9 1.01 -34.76 41.96
C PRO A 9 0.08 -33.55 41.68
N PRO A 10 0.56 -32.54 40.92
CA PRO A 10 -0.22 -31.35 40.59
C PRO A 10 -1.35 -31.66 39.57
N PRO A 11 -2.40 -30.82 39.51
CA PRO A 11 -3.55 -31.08 38.66
C PRO A 11 -3.22 -30.85 37.17
N ARG A 12 -3.75 -31.70 36.31
CA ARG A 12 -3.65 -31.59 34.84
C ARG A 12 -4.40 -30.36 34.34
N THR A 13 -3.69 -29.46 33.67
CA THR A 13 -4.27 -28.33 32.94
C THR A 13 -5.07 -28.86 31.74
N GLN A 14 -6.38 -28.59 31.72
CA GLN A 14 -7.22 -28.85 30.54
C GLN A 14 -6.88 -27.85 29.44
N LEU A 15 -6.49 -28.35 28.27
CA LEU A 15 -6.35 -27.55 27.05
C LEU A 15 -7.72 -27.44 26.36
N TYR A 16 -8.13 -26.20 26.12
CA TYR A 16 -9.39 -25.81 25.52
C TYR A 16 -9.61 -26.43 24.14
N SER A 17 -10.83 -26.93 23.93
CA SER A 17 -11.38 -27.29 22.62
C SER A 17 -11.70 -26.00 21.84
N ALA A 18 -11.05 -25.79 20.70
CA ALA A 18 -11.41 -24.72 19.77
C ALA A 18 -12.17 -25.33 18.58
N ALA A 19 -13.45 -24.96 18.44
CA ALA A 19 -14.27 -25.34 17.31
C ALA A 19 -13.68 -24.77 16.00
N GLY A 20 -13.39 -25.65 15.04
CA GLY A 20 -12.90 -25.25 13.72
C GLY A 20 -13.98 -24.57 12.87
N PRO A 21 -13.65 -23.57 12.03
CA PRO A 21 -14.61 -22.90 11.18
C PRO A 21 -15.02 -23.78 9.98
N ARG A 22 -16.33 -23.78 9.70
CA ARG A 22 -16.94 -24.43 8.52
C ARG A 22 -16.42 -23.80 7.23
N CYS A 23 -15.97 -24.64 6.29
CA CYS A 23 -15.38 -24.23 5.03
C CYS A 23 -16.45 -24.17 3.93
N SER A 24 -16.82 -22.96 3.47
CA SER A 24 -17.63 -22.74 2.27
C SER A 24 -16.73 -22.53 1.04
N THR A 25 -17.06 -23.22 -0.05
CA THR A 25 -16.41 -23.19 -1.36
C THR A 25 -16.68 -21.88 -2.13
N THR A 26 -15.78 -20.91 -1.95
CA THR A 26 -15.53 -19.78 -2.86
C THR A 26 -14.19 -19.20 -2.42
N ARG A 27 -13.14 -19.23 -3.25
CA ARG A 27 -11.81 -18.65 -2.91
C ARG A 27 -11.97 -17.19 -2.46
N PRO A 28 -11.73 -16.85 -1.18
CA PRO A 28 -11.58 -15.47 -0.75
C PRO A 28 -10.09 -15.15 -0.68
N GLY A 29 -9.66 -13.99 -1.18
CA GLY A 29 -8.39 -13.41 -0.77
C GLY A 29 -8.34 -13.33 0.77
N LEU A 30 -7.13 -13.38 1.34
CA LEU A 30 -6.93 -13.29 2.78
C LEU A 30 -7.69 -12.07 3.36
N PRO A 31 -8.35 -12.17 4.54
CA PRO A 31 -9.39 -11.24 4.97
C PRO A 31 -8.87 -9.88 5.48
N ILE A 32 -7.58 -9.60 5.37
CA ILE A 32 -6.97 -8.35 5.85
C ILE A 32 -7.38 -7.18 4.93
N TYR A 33 -7.76 -7.49 3.69
CA TYR A 33 -7.89 -6.54 2.60
C TYR A 33 -9.34 -6.10 2.34
N ARG A 34 -9.98 -5.45 3.32
CA ARG A 34 -11.35 -4.89 3.11
C ARG A 34 -11.48 -3.39 3.36
N SER A 35 -10.48 -2.74 3.95
CA SER A 35 -10.60 -1.34 4.41
C SER A 35 -10.32 -0.29 3.35
N PHE A 36 -9.54 -0.59 2.31
CA PHE A 36 -9.23 0.35 1.21
C PHE A 36 -10.04 0.06 -0.05
N THR A 37 -9.95 -1.15 -0.62
CA THR A 37 -10.45 -1.46 -1.98
C THR A 37 -11.95 -1.62 -2.21
N SER A 38 -12.76 -1.48 -1.15
CA SER A 38 -14.23 -1.64 -1.24
C SER A 38 -14.99 -0.32 -1.18
N ARG A 39 -14.28 0.81 -1.18
CA ARG A 39 -14.89 2.13 -1.07
C ARG A 39 -15.25 2.68 -2.46
N PRO A 40 -16.48 3.18 -2.67
CA PRO A 40 -16.78 3.91 -3.88
C PRO A 40 -15.95 5.19 -3.91
N SER A 41 -15.06 5.31 -4.89
CA SER A 41 -14.23 6.51 -5.03
C SER A 41 -15.10 7.78 -5.09
N ARG A 42 -14.90 8.65 -4.09
CA ARG A 42 -15.53 9.98 -4.03
C ARG A 42 -14.76 10.95 -4.89
N TRP A 43 -13.45 10.74 -5.04
CA TRP A 43 -12.58 11.53 -5.91
C TRP A 43 -13.01 11.50 -7.39
N LYS A 44 -13.17 10.32 -8.01
CA LYS A 44 -13.65 10.18 -9.42
C LYS A 44 -15.01 10.82 -9.61
N SER A 45 -15.93 10.62 -8.67
CA SER A 45 -17.27 11.21 -8.72
C SER A 45 -17.24 12.74 -8.71
N ARG A 46 -16.41 13.33 -7.83
CA ARG A 46 -16.19 14.79 -7.78
C ARG A 46 -15.54 15.32 -9.06
N ARG A 47 -14.52 14.62 -9.58
CA ARG A 47 -13.81 14.99 -10.81
C ARG A 47 -14.71 14.89 -12.05
N ALA A 48 -15.50 13.83 -12.17
CA ALA A 48 -16.45 13.65 -13.26
C ALA A 48 -17.54 14.74 -13.22
N ALA A 49 -18.02 15.11 -12.03
CA ALA A 49 -18.96 16.22 -11.85
C ALA A 49 -18.34 17.58 -12.23
N MET A 50 -17.04 17.80 -11.97
CA MET A 50 -16.34 19.00 -12.44
C MET A 50 -16.16 18.99 -13.97
N ARG A 51 -15.72 17.87 -14.57
CA ARG A 51 -15.51 17.75 -16.03
C ARG A 51 -16.80 17.85 -16.84
N GLY A 52 -17.92 17.31 -16.33
CA GLY A 52 -19.21 17.38 -17.02
C GLY A 52 -19.80 18.80 -17.14
N ARG A 53 -19.23 19.78 -16.42
CA ARG A 53 -19.66 21.20 -16.44
C ARG A 53 -18.83 22.07 -17.38
N ILE A 54 -17.70 21.56 -17.88
CA ILE A 54 -16.80 22.26 -18.80
C ILE A 54 -17.12 21.82 -20.23
N SER A 55 -17.41 22.77 -21.11
CA SER A 55 -17.66 22.50 -22.51
C SER A 55 -16.33 22.28 -23.25
N GLY A 56 -15.80 21.06 -23.20
CA GLY A 56 -14.62 20.71 -24.00
C GLY A 56 -14.12 19.29 -23.76
N PRO A 57 -13.85 18.49 -24.81
CA PRO A 57 -12.98 17.34 -24.63
C PRO A 57 -11.58 17.86 -24.32
N GLY A 58 -11.08 17.61 -23.10
CA GLY A 58 -9.66 17.78 -22.80
C GLY A 58 -8.79 17.03 -23.81
N PRO A 59 -7.46 17.27 -23.84
CA PRO A 59 -6.57 16.68 -24.84
C PRO A 59 -6.85 15.19 -25.03
N LYS A 60 -7.38 14.82 -26.21
CA LYS A 60 -7.66 13.44 -26.58
C LYS A 60 -6.34 12.77 -26.95
N THR A 61 -5.56 12.40 -25.94
CA THR A 61 -4.66 11.27 -26.12
C THR A 61 -5.50 10.00 -26.02
N ASN A 62 -5.35 9.08 -26.98
CA ASN A 62 -5.90 7.74 -26.87
C ASN A 62 -5.32 7.11 -25.59
N MET A 63 -6.03 7.24 -24.47
CA MET A 63 -5.64 6.62 -23.23
C MET A 63 -6.05 5.14 -23.32
N PRO A 64 -5.09 4.20 -23.28
CA PRO A 64 -5.43 2.83 -22.96
C PRO A 64 -6.18 2.81 -21.62
N GLY A 65 -7.10 1.85 -21.47
CA GLY A 65 -7.90 1.69 -20.26
C GLY A 65 -7.05 1.72 -19.00
N LEU A 66 -7.70 2.03 -17.88
CA LEU A 66 -7.20 2.30 -16.51
C LEU A 66 -6.13 1.32 -15.95
N GLU A 67 -5.74 0.29 -16.69
CA GLU A 67 -4.69 -0.67 -16.36
C GLU A 67 -3.30 -0.31 -16.93
N ALA A 68 -3.19 0.71 -17.78
CA ALA A 68 -1.93 1.05 -18.49
C ALA A 68 -1.20 2.33 -18.00
N THR A 69 -1.71 3.02 -16.97
CA THR A 69 -1.23 4.36 -16.55
C THR A 69 -0.35 4.35 -15.31
N VAL A 70 0.20 3.21 -14.91
CA VAL A 70 1.06 3.09 -13.73
C VAL A 70 2.42 2.54 -14.13
N LYS A 71 3.15 3.30 -14.94
CA LYS A 71 4.56 3.02 -15.21
C LYS A 71 5.35 4.32 -15.27
N GLU A 72 6.20 4.44 -14.26
CA GLU A 72 7.33 5.36 -14.11
C GLU A 72 7.01 6.75 -13.57
N VAL A 73 7.60 7.04 -12.42
CA VAL A 73 7.79 8.41 -11.96
C VAL A 73 8.80 9.02 -12.93
N THR A 74 8.35 9.92 -13.80
CA THR A 74 9.22 10.58 -14.78
C THR A 74 9.90 11.79 -14.16
N ASN A 75 11.10 12.13 -14.63
CA ASN A 75 11.81 13.32 -14.16
C ASN A 75 11.28 14.57 -14.87
N TRP A 76 10.70 15.48 -14.11
CA TRP A 76 10.26 16.80 -14.58
C TRP A 76 11.33 17.85 -14.26
N ASP A 77 11.59 18.76 -15.19
CA ASP A 77 12.74 19.69 -15.15
C ASP A 77 12.54 20.92 -14.24
N GLY A 78 11.40 21.04 -13.58
CA GLY A 78 11.17 22.02 -12.54
C GLY A 78 10.61 23.37 -13.01
N LEU A 79 10.70 23.70 -14.30
CA LEU A 79 10.40 25.05 -14.80
C LEU A 79 9.82 25.12 -16.21
N SER A 80 9.88 24.03 -16.99
CA SER A 80 9.26 24.02 -18.31
C SER A 80 7.73 23.87 -18.22
N MET A 81 7.08 24.23 -19.31
CA MET A 81 5.66 23.95 -19.51
C MET A 81 5.41 22.45 -19.41
N ASP A 82 4.48 22.04 -18.54
CA ASP A 82 4.07 20.65 -18.43
C ASP A 82 2.89 20.38 -19.37
N PRO A 83 3.08 19.55 -20.43
CA PRO A 83 2.05 19.30 -21.42
C PRO A 83 0.86 18.51 -20.84
N GLU A 84 1.05 17.75 -19.76
CA GLU A 84 -0.05 16.99 -19.14
C GLU A 84 -1.05 17.89 -18.43
N MET A 85 -0.62 19.09 -18.04
CA MET A 85 -1.39 20.09 -17.29
C MET A 85 -1.66 21.36 -18.11
N TRP A 86 -1.66 21.23 -19.44
CA TRP A 86 -2.03 22.30 -20.35
C TRP A 86 -3.43 22.06 -20.95
N TYR A 87 -4.43 22.74 -20.38
CA TYR A 87 -5.83 22.67 -20.81
C TYR A 87 -6.13 23.84 -21.76
N PRO A 88 -6.50 23.60 -23.03
CA PRO A 88 -6.77 24.67 -24.00
C PRO A 88 -7.89 25.63 -23.60
N ASP A 89 -8.85 25.14 -22.82
CA ASP A 89 -9.98 25.84 -22.23
C ASP A 89 -9.70 26.35 -20.81
N GLY A 90 -8.49 26.13 -20.31
CA GLY A 90 -8.04 26.64 -19.02
C GLY A 90 -7.97 28.17 -19.01
N ASN A 91 -8.15 28.74 -17.83
CA ASN A 91 -8.17 30.19 -17.63
C ASN A 91 -7.30 30.67 -16.47
N CYS A 92 -6.59 29.74 -15.82
CA CYS A 92 -5.64 30.00 -14.75
C CYS A 92 -4.24 29.58 -15.17
N LEU A 93 -3.34 30.55 -15.30
CA LEU A 93 -1.92 30.36 -15.52
C LEU A 93 -1.21 30.18 -14.18
N VAL A 94 -0.35 29.18 -14.07
CA VAL A 94 0.42 28.90 -12.86
C VAL A 94 1.90 29.08 -13.14
N HIS A 95 2.54 29.93 -12.36
CA HIS A 95 3.95 30.27 -12.43
C HIS A 95 4.63 29.76 -11.16
N LEU A 96 5.73 29.01 -11.30
CA LEU A 96 6.46 28.39 -10.18
C LEU A 96 7.68 29.23 -9.74
N TYR A 97 7.53 30.55 -9.88
CA TYR A 97 8.53 31.56 -9.57
C TYR A 97 7.83 32.83 -9.05
N ALA A 98 8.60 33.73 -8.44
CA ALA A 98 8.07 34.95 -7.84
C ALA A 98 7.61 35.95 -8.91
N ARG A 99 6.61 36.78 -8.61
CA ARG A 99 6.19 37.85 -9.50
C ARG A 99 7.23 38.99 -9.50
N ASP A 100 8.35 38.77 -10.17
CA ASP A 100 9.35 39.79 -10.46
C ASP A 100 9.56 39.95 -11.97
N ALA A 101 10.02 41.12 -12.38
CA ALA A 101 10.14 41.49 -13.80
C ALA A 101 11.19 40.64 -14.53
N THR A 102 12.20 40.12 -13.83
CA THR A 102 13.31 39.35 -14.40
C THR A 102 12.93 37.90 -14.67
N ALA A 103 12.31 37.22 -13.71
CA ALA A 103 11.82 35.86 -13.80
C ALA A 103 10.65 35.76 -14.79
N SER A 104 9.74 36.75 -14.78
CA SER A 104 8.61 36.80 -15.72
C SER A 104 9.04 36.99 -17.19
N ALA A 105 10.20 37.62 -17.42
CA ALA A 105 10.76 37.77 -18.76
C ALA A 105 11.55 36.54 -19.22
N MET A 106 12.11 35.77 -18.29
CA MET A 106 12.92 34.58 -18.59
C MET A 106 12.08 33.31 -18.72
N TRP A 107 10.99 33.20 -17.97
CA TRP A 107 10.24 31.95 -17.83
C TRP A 107 8.74 32.16 -18.06
N GLY A 108 8.14 31.22 -18.80
CA GLY A 108 6.70 31.18 -19.04
C GLY A 108 5.92 30.51 -17.89
N PRO A 109 4.57 30.48 -17.99
CA PRO A 109 3.74 29.67 -17.08
C PRO A 109 4.09 28.18 -17.22
N ALA A 110 4.13 27.48 -16.08
CA ALA A 110 4.33 26.04 -16.06
C ALA A 110 3.05 25.29 -16.45
N PHE A 111 1.89 25.79 -15.99
CA PHE A 111 0.59 25.12 -16.18
C PHE A 111 -0.48 26.09 -16.70
N LEU A 112 -1.46 25.54 -17.42
CA LEU A 112 -2.69 26.22 -17.80
C LEU A 112 -3.85 25.31 -17.42
N ILE A 113 -4.60 25.66 -16.37
CA ILE A 113 -5.68 24.83 -15.84
C ILE A 113 -6.98 25.63 -15.69
N PRO A 114 -8.15 24.97 -15.66
CA PRO A 114 -9.39 25.63 -15.27
C PRO A 114 -9.35 26.03 -13.79
N LEU A 115 -9.59 27.31 -13.48
CA LEU A 115 -9.62 27.81 -12.08
C LEU A 115 -10.67 27.06 -11.24
N GLU A 116 -11.76 26.62 -11.87
CA GLU A 116 -12.85 25.90 -11.22
C GLU A 116 -12.42 24.56 -10.60
N PHE A 117 -11.34 23.92 -11.07
CA PHE A 117 -10.80 22.73 -10.43
C PHE A 117 -10.27 23.06 -9.02
N LEU A 118 -9.59 24.20 -8.87
CA LEU A 118 -9.10 24.67 -7.57
C LEU A 118 -10.24 25.04 -6.64
N ILE A 119 -11.28 25.72 -7.14
CA ILE A 119 -12.46 26.10 -6.34
C ILE A 119 -13.26 24.85 -5.95
N GLY A 120 -13.44 23.91 -6.87
CA GLY A 120 -14.18 22.66 -6.63
C GLY A 120 -13.54 21.76 -5.58
N LEU A 121 -12.21 21.81 -5.45
CA LEU A 121 -11.42 21.08 -4.47
C LEU A 121 -11.16 21.87 -3.18
N ASP A 122 -11.75 23.06 -3.04
CA ASP A 122 -11.63 23.94 -1.88
C ASP A 122 -10.20 24.44 -1.62
N CYS A 123 -9.47 24.74 -2.70
CA CYS A 123 -8.12 25.30 -2.66
C CYS A 123 -8.12 26.83 -2.45
N ILE A 124 -9.06 27.36 -1.66
CA ILE A 124 -9.20 28.81 -1.44
C ILE A 124 -7.94 29.43 -0.80
N PRO A 125 -7.30 28.80 0.21
CA PRO A 125 -6.07 29.35 0.80
C PRO A 125 -4.94 29.57 -0.20
N LEU A 126 -4.79 28.68 -1.19
CA LEU A 126 -3.84 28.83 -2.28
C LEU A 126 -4.12 30.09 -3.12
N LEU A 127 -5.40 30.30 -3.48
CA LEU A 127 -5.81 31.42 -4.31
C LEU A 127 -5.61 32.75 -3.58
N GLU A 128 -6.02 32.84 -2.31
CA GLU A 128 -5.85 34.05 -1.50
C GLU A 128 -4.39 34.46 -1.37
N ARG A 129 -3.49 33.47 -1.26
CA ARG A 129 -2.06 33.67 -1.05
C ARG A 129 -1.29 34.03 -2.32
N PHE A 130 -1.59 33.40 -3.45
CA PHE A 130 -0.72 33.44 -4.63
C PHE A 130 -1.34 34.09 -5.87
N LEU A 131 -2.61 34.51 -5.83
CA LEU A 131 -3.27 35.14 -6.96
C LEU A 131 -2.80 36.58 -7.19
N ALA A 132 -2.38 36.87 -8.43
CA ALA A 132 -1.99 38.21 -8.85
C ALA A 132 -3.15 39.22 -8.68
N GLY A 133 -2.89 40.33 -7.98
CA GLY A 133 -3.89 41.38 -7.76
C GLY A 133 -4.68 41.28 -6.44
N SER A 134 -4.31 40.35 -5.55
CA SER A 134 -4.82 40.28 -4.16
C SER A 134 -4.24 41.41 -3.25
N ALA A 135 -3.12 42.03 -3.66
CA ALA A 135 -2.44 43.09 -2.90
C ALA A 135 -2.96 44.51 -3.21
N GLY A 136 -4.22 44.79 -2.92
CA GLY A 136 -4.78 46.16 -3.00
C GLY A 136 -6.06 46.31 -2.16
N PRO A 137 -6.41 47.51 -1.67
CA PRO A 137 -7.52 47.69 -0.71
C PRO A 137 -8.95 47.44 -1.27
N GLN A 138 -9.10 46.91 -2.49
CA GLN A 138 -10.38 46.78 -3.18
C GLN A 138 -10.48 45.59 -4.17
N SER A 139 -10.06 44.38 -3.79
CA SER A 139 -10.55 43.17 -4.47
C SER A 139 -11.31 42.29 -3.50
N ASN A 140 -12.59 42.63 -3.26
CA ASN A 140 -13.60 41.75 -2.64
C ASN A 140 -13.90 40.54 -3.55
N ARG A 141 -12.87 39.76 -3.92
CA ARG A 141 -13.05 38.47 -4.59
C ARG A 141 -13.16 37.40 -3.51
N GLU A 142 -14.36 37.28 -2.96
CA GLU A 142 -14.71 36.13 -2.12
C GLU A 142 -14.79 34.88 -3.02
N PHE A 143 -13.76 34.04 -2.96
CA PHE A 143 -13.84 32.71 -3.54
C PHE A 143 -14.67 31.85 -2.59
N ALA A 144 -15.86 31.46 -3.04
CA ALA A 144 -16.78 30.66 -2.24
C ALA A 144 -17.20 29.41 -3.00
N LYS A 145 -17.11 28.26 -2.33
CA LYS A 145 -17.63 26.99 -2.85
C LYS A 145 -19.14 27.14 -3.07
N GLY A 146 -19.58 27.00 -4.33
CA GLY A 146 -21.00 27.10 -4.70
C GLY A 146 -21.47 28.48 -5.22
N ARG A 147 -20.59 29.49 -5.32
CA ARG A 147 -20.88 30.69 -6.13
C ARG A 147 -21.02 30.30 -7.61
N LEU A 148 -21.84 31.05 -8.35
CA LEU A 148 -22.18 30.79 -9.76
C LEU A 148 -20.90 30.57 -10.59
N THR A 149 -20.76 29.37 -11.15
CA THR A 149 -19.60 28.92 -11.93
C THR A 149 -19.25 29.86 -13.08
N SER A 150 -20.26 30.56 -13.63
CA SER A 150 -20.10 31.51 -14.72
C SER A 150 -19.18 32.70 -14.41
N GLU A 151 -19.05 33.11 -13.14
CA GLU A 151 -18.14 34.23 -12.77
C GLU A 151 -16.67 33.81 -12.87
N TYR A 152 -16.37 32.54 -12.59
CA TYR A 152 -15.01 32.00 -12.56
C TYR A 152 -14.52 31.51 -13.93
N THR A 153 -15.42 31.27 -14.89
CA THR A 153 -15.08 30.79 -16.24
C THR A 153 -14.69 31.90 -17.21
N SER A 154 -15.07 33.15 -16.95
CA SER A 154 -14.86 34.27 -17.89
C SER A 154 -13.59 35.10 -17.62
N GLY A 155 -12.99 34.98 -16.43
CA GLY A 155 -11.76 35.69 -16.07
C GLY A 155 -10.49 34.97 -16.54
N ARG A 156 -9.40 35.72 -16.72
CA ARG A 156 -8.03 35.18 -16.75
C ARG A 156 -7.35 35.42 -15.40
N TYR A 157 -6.63 34.43 -14.92
CA TYR A 157 -6.02 34.41 -13.60
C TYR A 157 -4.55 34.00 -13.69
N ASP A 158 -3.70 34.67 -12.93
CA ASP A 158 -2.27 34.36 -12.84
C ASP A 158 -1.93 34.03 -11.37
N LEU A 159 -1.44 32.82 -11.12
CA LEU A 159 -0.95 32.34 -9.83
C LEU A 159 0.57 32.31 -9.83
N TYR A 160 1.21 32.99 -8.87
CA TYR A 160 2.67 32.98 -8.72
C TYR A 160 3.06 32.29 -7.42
N ILE A 161 3.63 31.10 -7.51
CA ILE A 161 3.99 30.23 -6.38
C ILE A 161 5.51 30.06 -6.36
N PRO A 162 6.26 31.00 -5.74
CA PRO A 162 7.70 30.87 -5.61
C PRO A 162 8.07 29.81 -4.57
N PRO A 163 9.24 29.14 -4.72
CA PRO A 163 9.83 28.41 -3.60
C PRO A 163 10.12 29.37 -2.43
N PRO A 164 10.16 28.86 -1.19
CA PRO A 164 10.50 29.67 -0.02
C PRO A 164 11.85 30.38 -0.22
N PRO A 165 12.01 31.63 0.23
CA PRO A 165 13.26 32.38 0.06
C PRO A 165 14.43 31.76 0.83
N THR A 166 14.15 30.89 1.80
CA THR A 166 15.13 30.11 2.57
C THR A 166 15.57 28.82 1.88
N ALA A 167 15.00 28.48 0.71
CA ALA A 167 15.34 27.27 -0.01
C ALA A 167 16.67 27.44 -0.75
N GLU A 168 17.65 26.64 -0.38
CA GLU A 168 19.01 26.63 -0.97
C GLU A 168 19.30 25.30 -1.67
N GLY A 169 20.25 25.30 -2.62
CA GLY A 169 20.67 24.09 -3.33
C GLY A 169 19.55 23.44 -4.14
N GLU A 170 19.26 22.18 -3.86
CA GLU A 170 18.24 21.37 -4.56
C GLU A 170 16.80 21.60 -4.04
N GLN A 171 16.65 22.25 -2.88
CA GLN A 171 15.34 22.49 -2.25
C GLN A 171 14.33 23.24 -3.14
N PRO A 172 14.72 24.27 -3.91
CA PRO A 172 13.80 24.93 -4.84
C PRO A 172 13.21 23.96 -5.88
N LEU A 173 14.00 23.02 -6.40
CA LEU A 173 13.51 22.03 -7.37
C LEU A 173 12.50 21.08 -6.71
N LEU A 174 12.82 20.58 -5.51
CA LEU A 174 11.91 19.70 -4.75
C LEU A 174 10.58 20.40 -4.45
N TYR A 175 10.60 21.67 -4.04
CA TYR A 175 9.39 22.44 -3.79
C TYR A 175 8.54 22.61 -5.06
N ARG A 176 9.18 22.91 -6.19
CA ARG A 176 8.48 23.02 -7.49
C ARG A 176 7.88 21.68 -7.91
N THR A 177 8.62 20.58 -7.76
CA THR A 177 8.14 19.22 -8.05
C THR A 177 6.96 18.83 -7.15
N ALA A 178 7.02 19.13 -5.85
CA ALA A 178 5.89 18.91 -4.94
C ALA A 178 4.67 19.76 -5.34
N THR A 179 4.88 21.01 -5.74
CA THR A 179 3.81 21.91 -6.21
C THR A 179 3.21 21.40 -7.53
N ARG A 180 4.04 20.96 -8.48
CA ARG A 180 3.62 20.27 -9.71
C ARG A 180 2.75 19.07 -9.37
N ASN A 181 3.19 18.21 -8.45
CA ASN A 181 2.45 17.02 -8.03
C ASN A 181 1.10 17.35 -7.39
N PHE A 182 0.99 18.47 -6.66
CA PHE A 182 -0.30 18.96 -6.18
C PHE A 182 -1.24 19.32 -7.34
N PHE A 183 -0.77 20.04 -8.37
CA PHE A 183 -1.59 20.34 -9.55
C PHE A 183 -1.87 19.10 -10.39
N ALA A 184 -0.95 18.13 -10.43
CA ALA A 184 -1.15 16.85 -11.08
C ALA A 184 -2.30 16.11 -10.40
N TRP A 185 -2.33 16.05 -9.06
CA TRP A 185 -3.46 15.54 -8.29
C TRP A 185 -4.75 16.29 -8.63
N VAL A 186 -4.79 17.63 -8.55
CA VAL A 186 -5.95 18.47 -8.94
C VAL A 186 -6.49 18.08 -10.33
N CYS A 187 -5.58 17.86 -11.27
CA CYS A 187 -5.90 17.51 -12.65
C CYS A 187 -6.18 16.02 -12.86
N GLY A 188 -5.91 15.16 -11.87
CA GLY A 188 -5.86 13.71 -11.92
C GLY A 188 -4.88 13.17 -12.96
N LYS A 189 -3.64 13.64 -12.86
CA LYS A 189 -2.45 13.30 -13.66
C LYS A 189 -1.42 12.62 -12.75
N PRO A 190 -0.55 11.75 -13.29
CA PRO A 190 0.39 10.98 -12.48
C PRO A 190 1.42 11.86 -11.77
N LEU A 191 2.01 11.35 -10.69
CA LEU A 191 3.09 12.01 -9.95
C LEU A 191 4.44 11.91 -10.67
N VAL A 192 5.33 12.88 -10.41
CA VAL A 192 6.71 12.94 -10.90
C VAL A 192 7.70 13.16 -9.74
N GLY A 193 8.98 12.89 -9.97
CA GLY A 193 10.05 12.99 -8.98
C GLY A 193 10.98 11.78 -8.92
N GLU A 194 11.99 11.84 -8.05
CA GLU A 194 12.99 10.77 -7.94
C GLU A 194 12.55 9.61 -7.04
N SER A 195 11.60 9.86 -6.14
CA SER A 195 11.08 8.88 -5.20
C SER A 195 9.58 9.06 -5.06
N LEU A 196 8.83 7.98 -5.33
CA LEU A 196 7.37 7.98 -5.17
C LEU A 196 6.96 8.25 -3.72
N GLY A 197 7.70 7.71 -2.74
CA GLY A 197 7.42 7.94 -1.32
C GLY A 197 7.56 9.42 -0.93
N GLN A 198 8.57 10.11 -1.45
CA GLN A 198 8.75 11.54 -1.23
C GLN A 198 7.70 12.38 -1.98
N ALA A 199 7.34 11.97 -3.20
CA ALA A 199 6.29 12.62 -3.98
C ALA A 199 4.93 12.59 -3.27
N LEU A 200 4.57 11.44 -2.67
CA LEU A 200 3.34 11.29 -1.86
C LEU A 200 3.38 12.15 -0.59
N VAL A 201 4.53 12.22 0.08
CA VAL A 201 4.73 13.10 1.25
C VAL A 201 4.56 14.57 0.88
N GLY A 202 5.23 15.02 -0.18
CA GLY A 202 5.09 16.38 -0.69
C GLY A 202 3.66 16.70 -1.11
N LEU A 203 2.95 15.74 -1.71
CA LEU A 203 1.55 15.91 -2.09
C LEU A 203 0.65 16.14 -0.86
N LEU A 204 0.70 15.30 0.17
CA LEU A 204 -0.16 15.45 1.33
C LEU A 204 0.14 16.73 2.13
N ASN A 205 1.42 17.13 2.22
CA ASN A 205 1.82 18.39 2.81
C ASN A 205 1.21 19.59 2.05
N ASN A 206 1.32 19.60 0.72
CA ASN A 206 0.73 20.65 -0.11
C ASN A 206 -0.81 20.64 -0.07
N MET A 207 -1.45 19.47 -0.03
CA MET A 207 -2.90 19.39 0.17
C MET A 207 -3.33 20.03 1.48
N SER A 208 -2.55 19.83 2.55
CA SER A 208 -2.81 20.41 3.87
C SER A 208 -2.53 21.92 3.92
N GLU A 209 -1.57 22.42 3.15
CA GLU A 209 -1.25 23.84 3.08
C GLU A 209 -2.23 24.62 2.19
N TYR A 210 -2.67 24.04 1.07
CA TYR A 210 -3.36 24.75 0.00
C TYR A 210 -4.88 24.62 0.02
N ARG A 211 -5.43 23.70 0.83
CA ARG A 211 -6.88 23.44 0.91
C ARG A 211 -7.47 23.93 2.25
N GLY A 212 -8.79 24.14 2.24
CA GLY A 212 -9.53 24.55 3.43
C GLY A 212 -9.45 23.52 4.57
N LEU A 213 -9.56 23.99 5.81
CA LEU A 213 -9.43 23.16 7.03
C LEU A 213 -10.52 22.08 7.19
N ASN A 214 -11.66 22.21 6.51
CA ASN A 214 -12.81 21.30 6.62
C ASN A 214 -12.76 20.14 5.61
N VAL A 215 -11.60 19.93 5.00
CA VAL A 215 -11.41 18.97 3.91
C VAL A 215 -10.61 17.78 4.39
N ASP A 216 -11.07 16.58 4.07
CA ASP A 216 -10.35 15.35 4.37
C ASP A 216 -9.27 15.08 3.30
N ASN A 217 -8.08 15.61 3.55
CA ASN A 217 -6.94 15.39 2.66
C ASN A 217 -6.43 13.95 2.68
N VAL A 218 -6.60 13.25 3.80
CA VAL A 218 -6.14 11.86 3.96
C VAL A 218 -7.02 10.92 3.15
N GLU A 219 -8.34 11.07 3.23
CA GLU A 219 -9.28 10.32 2.38
C GLU A 219 -9.01 10.59 0.89
N ASP A 220 -8.83 11.86 0.52
CA ASP A 220 -8.63 12.25 -0.88
C ASP A 220 -7.31 11.75 -1.50
N ILE A 221 -6.22 11.69 -0.74
CA ILE A 221 -4.94 11.14 -1.25
C ILE A 221 -4.99 9.62 -1.33
N LEU A 222 -5.65 8.94 -0.38
CA LEU A 222 -5.81 7.49 -0.42
C LEU A 222 -6.67 7.04 -1.60
N ASP A 223 -7.78 7.75 -1.87
CA ASP A 223 -8.59 7.56 -3.08
C ASP A 223 -7.72 7.72 -4.35
N TYR A 224 -6.89 8.78 -4.40
CA TYR A 224 -5.99 9.01 -5.53
C TYR A 224 -4.94 7.91 -5.68
N MET A 225 -4.36 7.42 -4.59
CA MET A 225 -3.39 6.33 -4.58
C MET A 225 -3.98 5.02 -5.10
N GLU A 226 -5.19 4.69 -4.67
CA GLU A 226 -5.88 3.49 -5.13
C GLU A 226 -6.18 3.57 -6.62
N GLU A 227 -6.70 4.70 -7.09
CA GLU A 227 -7.04 4.87 -8.50
C GLU A 227 -5.85 4.95 -9.43
N GLY A 228 -4.77 5.57 -8.97
CA GLY A 228 -3.50 5.65 -9.68
C GLY A 228 -2.69 4.36 -9.57
N GLY A 229 -3.21 3.31 -8.92
CA GLY A 229 -2.52 2.04 -8.69
C GLY A 229 -1.29 2.16 -7.81
N TYR A 230 -1.07 3.30 -7.14
CA TYR A 230 0.06 3.50 -6.24
C TYR A 230 -0.02 2.62 -5.00
N ALA A 231 -1.22 2.17 -4.61
CA ALA A 231 -1.45 1.24 -3.51
C ALA A 231 -1.38 -0.25 -3.92
N ASP A 232 -1.06 -0.57 -5.18
CA ASP A 232 -0.88 -1.95 -5.63
C ASP A 232 0.52 -2.46 -5.26
N PHE A 233 0.58 -3.28 -4.22
CA PHE A 233 1.82 -3.93 -3.77
C PHE A 233 2.22 -5.14 -4.62
N GLY A 234 1.41 -5.55 -5.60
CA GLY A 234 1.61 -6.75 -6.40
C GLY A 234 2.97 -6.81 -7.09
N ASN A 235 3.93 -7.48 -6.44
CA ASN A 235 5.31 -7.67 -6.92
C ASN A 235 6.06 -6.37 -7.29
N SER A 236 5.70 -5.25 -6.67
CA SER A 236 6.37 -3.97 -6.92
C SER A 236 7.13 -3.49 -5.68
N PRO A 237 8.48 -3.63 -5.64
CA PRO A 237 9.27 -3.15 -4.51
C PRO A 237 9.19 -1.63 -4.36
N VAL A 238 9.12 -0.91 -5.49
CA VAL A 238 8.98 0.56 -5.53
C VAL A 238 7.69 1.02 -4.84
N HIS A 239 6.52 0.49 -5.23
CA HIS A 239 5.25 0.88 -4.61
C HIS A 239 5.20 0.46 -3.14
N THR A 240 5.65 -0.75 -2.83
CA THR A 240 5.68 -1.26 -1.46
C THR A 240 6.51 -0.34 -0.55
N LEU A 241 7.73 0.00 -0.96
CA LEU A 241 8.59 0.90 -0.20
C LEU A 241 8.09 2.34 -0.16
N ALA A 242 7.53 2.85 -1.25
CA ALA A 242 6.96 4.19 -1.28
C ALA A 242 5.82 4.35 -0.28
N ASN A 243 4.92 3.37 -0.21
CA ASN A 243 3.82 3.34 0.75
C ASN A 243 4.32 3.12 2.18
N LEU A 244 5.33 2.27 2.38
CA LEU A 244 5.95 2.08 3.69
C LEU A 244 6.55 3.39 4.21
N HIS A 245 7.30 4.10 3.38
CA HIS A 245 7.86 5.42 3.70
C HIS A 245 6.75 6.45 4.00
N PHE A 246 5.73 6.52 3.14
CA PHE A 246 4.61 7.44 3.29
C PHE A 246 3.82 7.17 4.59
N ALA A 247 3.54 5.91 4.89
CA ALA A 247 2.85 5.49 6.10
C ALA A 247 3.68 5.72 7.37
N GLU A 248 5.00 5.50 7.30
CA GLU A 248 5.93 5.83 8.39
C GLU A 248 5.95 7.35 8.64
N HIS A 249 5.99 8.17 7.59
CA HIS A 249 6.06 9.63 7.72
C HIS A 249 4.83 10.22 8.42
N PHE A 250 3.62 9.78 8.03
CA PHE A 250 2.35 10.27 8.60
C PHE A 250 1.74 9.39 9.68
N GLN A 251 2.43 8.31 10.08
CA GLN A 251 1.97 7.36 11.10
C GLN A 251 0.64 6.67 10.75
N PHE A 252 0.46 6.25 9.49
CA PHE A 252 -0.71 5.48 9.05
C PHE A 252 -0.51 3.99 9.36
N GLU A 253 -0.88 3.57 10.57
CA GLU A 253 -0.66 2.21 11.10
C GLU A 253 -1.09 1.10 10.13
N ASN A 254 -2.33 1.12 9.64
CA ASN A 254 -2.83 0.05 8.76
C ASN A 254 -2.04 -0.04 7.45
N LEU A 255 -1.75 1.12 6.83
CA LEU A 255 -0.98 1.16 5.59
C LEU A 255 0.48 0.72 5.82
N TYR A 256 1.04 1.08 6.97
CA TYR A 256 2.38 0.66 7.38
C TYR A 256 2.44 -0.85 7.55
N VAL A 257 1.50 -1.45 8.28
CA VAL A 257 1.45 -2.90 8.52
C VAL A 257 1.33 -3.67 7.20
N ASP A 258 0.45 -3.22 6.30
CA ASP A 258 0.27 -3.87 4.99
C ASP A 258 1.53 -3.76 4.15
N ALA A 259 2.06 -2.55 3.95
CA ALA A 259 3.27 -2.33 3.17
C ALA A 259 4.50 -3.06 3.77
N PHE A 260 4.59 -3.10 5.10
CA PHE A 260 5.66 -3.81 5.82
C PHE A 260 5.59 -5.32 5.59
N ALA A 261 4.40 -5.93 5.69
CA ALA A 261 4.22 -7.36 5.46
C ALA A 261 4.59 -7.75 4.02
N HIS A 262 4.20 -6.92 3.04
CA HIS A 262 4.62 -7.09 1.65
C HIS A 262 6.14 -6.95 1.51
N ALA A 263 6.75 -5.92 2.10
CA ALA A 263 8.19 -5.68 2.03
C ALA A 263 9.01 -6.84 2.60
N VAL A 264 8.58 -7.45 3.71
CA VAL A 264 9.23 -8.63 4.30
C VAL A 264 9.15 -9.84 3.35
N GLY A 265 8.01 -10.02 2.67
CA GLY A 265 7.80 -11.12 1.72
C GLY A 265 8.61 -11.01 0.43
N MET A 266 9.04 -9.81 0.04
CA MET A 266 9.88 -9.54 -1.15
C MET A 266 11.19 -8.82 -0.78
N TYR A 267 11.72 -9.12 0.40
CA TYR A 267 12.87 -8.42 0.99
C TYR A 267 14.08 -8.34 0.04
N ASP A 268 14.40 -9.43 -0.66
CA ASP A 268 15.54 -9.49 -1.58
C ASP A 268 15.45 -8.49 -2.73
N ASP A 269 14.23 -8.23 -3.22
CA ASP A 269 13.96 -7.24 -4.27
C ASP A 269 13.91 -5.82 -3.68
N VAL A 270 13.36 -5.69 -2.48
CA VAL A 270 13.18 -4.43 -1.76
C VAL A 270 14.52 -3.79 -1.39
N VAL A 271 15.51 -4.56 -0.92
CA VAL A 271 16.83 -4.01 -0.56
C VAL A 271 17.60 -3.46 -1.77
N GLN A 272 17.28 -3.94 -2.97
CA GLN A 272 17.89 -3.48 -4.23
C GLN A 272 17.21 -2.24 -4.82
N SER A 273 16.00 -1.90 -4.36
CA SER A 273 15.23 -0.77 -4.87
C SER A 273 15.82 0.58 -4.42
N PRO A 274 15.83 1.61 -5.28
CA PRO A 274 16.36 2.92 -4.92
C PRO A 274 15.57 3.59 -3.79
N GLU A 275 14.27 3.29 -3.67
CA GLU A 275 13.34 3.75 -2.65
C GLU A 275 13.73 3.26 -1.25
N TYR A 276 14.54 2.21 -1.16
CA TYR A 276 14.99 1.68 0.13
C TYR A 276 15.77 2.74 0.92
N LYS A 277 16.46 3.64 0.21
CA LYS A 277 17.19 4.78 0.78
C LYS A 277 16.28 5.76 1.54
N CYS A 278 14.99 5.81 1.22
CA CYS A 278 14.03 6.69 1.87
C CYS A 278 13.51 6.12 3.20
N ILE A 279 13.60 4.80 3.43
CA ILE A 279 13.09 4.15 4.65
C ILE A 279 13.98 4.49 5.85
N SER A 280 13.39 4.72 7.02
CA SER A 280 14.18 5.01 8.23
C SER A 280 15.11 3.85 8.63
N PRO A 281 16.26 4.13 9.27
CA PRO A 281 17.15 3.07 9.78
C PRO A 281 16.44 2.11 10.76
N THR A 282 15.48 2.63 11.54
CA THR A 282 14.69 1.84 12.49
C THR A 282 13.80 0.84 11.75
N THR A 283 13.03 1.30 10.75
CA THR A 283 12.17 0.42 9.96
C THR A 283 12.99 -0.61 9.20
N ARG A 284 14.16 -0.25 8.64
CA ARG A 284 15.09 -1.22 8.01
C ARG A 284 15.54 -2.31 8.98
N SER A 285 15.97 -1.95 10.19
CA SER A 285 16.39 -2.93 11.19
C SER A 285 15.25 -3.90 11.58
N ILE A 286 14.01 -3.40 11.67
CA ILE A 286 12.85 -4.24 11.96
C ILE A 286 12.51 -5.13 10.74
N LEU A 287 12.65 -4.61 9.52
CA LEU A 287 12.47 -5.35 8.27
C LEU A 287 13.46 -6.52 8.18
N ASP A 288 14.75 -6.27 8.42
CA ASP A 288 15.81 -7.29 8.40
C ASP A 288 15.51 -8.41 9.40
N ARG A 289 15.14 -8.04 10.64
CA ARG A 289 14.79 -9.01 11.68
C ARG A 289 13.55 -9.83 11.31
N ALA A 290 12.51 -9.18 10.82
CA ALA A 290 11.27 -9.84 10.42
C ALA A 290 11.47 -10.78 9.23
N HIS A 291 12.33 -10.41 8.28
CA HIS A 291 12.71 -11.28 7.17
C HIS A 291 13.46 -12.52 7.66
N THR A 292 14.48 -12.38 8.51
CA THR A 292 15.19 -13.52 9.10
C THR A 292 14.24 -14.43 9.87
N GLU A 293 13.37 -13.86 10.70
CA GLU A 293 12.36 -14.63 11.45
C GLU A 293 11.39 -15.38 10.52
N LEU A 294 11.00 -14.77 9.39
CA LEU A 294 10.18 -15.42 8.38
C LEU A 294 10.93 -16.59 7.73
N GLN A 295 12.20 -16.42 7.36
CA GLN A 295 13.03 -17.48 6.78
C GLN A 295 13.20 -18.65 7.75
N ASP A 296 13.53 -18.37 9.03
CA ASP A 296 13.67 -19.40 10.07
C ASP A 296 12.36 -20.19 10.24
N ARG A 297 11.21 -19.51 10.24
CA ARG A 297 9.90 -20.15 10.33
C ARG A 297 9.58 -20.99 9.09
N LEU A 298 9.93 -20.52 7.90
CA LEU A 298 9.73 -21.25 6.66
C LEU A 298 10.60 -22.50 6.61
N GLU A 299 11.88 -22.41 6.98
CA GLU A 299 12.80 -23.55 7.05
C GLU A 299 12.35 -24.57 8.09
N SER A 300 11.98 -24.10 9.29
CA SER A 300 11.46 -24.95 10.35
C SER A 300 10.18 -25.68 9.89
N THR A 301 9.20 -24.94 9.38
CA THR A 301 7.93 -25.53 8.89
C THR A 301 8.15 -26.49 7.74
N SER A 302 9.05 -26.17 6.81
CA SER A 302 9.44 -27.05 5.70
C SER A 302 10.05 -28.36 6.22
N THR A 303 10.90 -28.28 7.25
CA THR A 303 11.49 -29.46 7.91
C THR A 303 10.44 -30.28 8.65
N SER A 304 9.52 -29.63 9.35
CA SER A 304 8.40 -30.29 10.02
C SER A 304 7.52 -31.03 9.01
N LEU A 305 7.20 -30.42 7.87
CA LEU A 305 6.43 -31.07 6.80
C LEU A 305 7.20 -32.22 6.17
N SER A 306 8.49 -32.04 5.83
CA SER A 306 9.32 -33.08 5.20
C SER A 306 9.53 -34.31 6.08
N THR A 307 9.41 -34.16 7.40
CA THR A 307 9.54 -35.26 8.35
C THR A 307 8.19 -35.73 8.90
N PHE A 308 7.06 -35.25 8.38
CA PHE A 308 5.72 -35.52 8.91
C PHE A 308 5.64 -35.32 10.43
N LEU A 309 6.10 -34.15 10.86
CA LEU A 309 6.06 -33.68 12.23
C LEU A 309 6.78 -34.62 13.21
N THR A 310 7.94 -35.16 12.82
CA THR A 310 8.65 -36.17 13.63
C THR A 310 9.03 -35.62 15.00
N THR A 311 9.51 -34.38 15.05
CA THR A 311 9.97 -33.71 16.28
C THR A 311 8.78 -33.22 17.11
N GLU A 312 7.77 -32.65 16.46
CA GLU A 312 6.62 -31.99 17.06
C GLU A 312 5.66 -33.01 17.66
N LEU A 313 5.46 -34.14 16.98
CA LEU A 313 4.67 -35.28 17.49
C LEU A 313 5.57 -36.35 18.10
N SER A 314 6.71 -35.96 18.69
CA SER A 314 7.60 -36.92 19.32
C SER A 314 6.98 -37.47 20.63
N PRO A 315 7.39 -38.68 21.06
CA PRO A 315 6.90 -39.27 22.30
C PRO A 315 7.20 -38.44 23.55
N THR A 316 8.27 -37.62 23.52
CA THR A 316 8.66 -36.76 24.65
C THR A 316 7.70 -35.59 24.83
N HIS A 317 7.09 -35.10 23.75
CA HIS A 317 6.13 -33.99 23.80
C HIS A 317 4.71 -34.47 24.09
N LEU A 318 4.32 -35.63 23.56
CA LEU A 318 2.94 -36.13 23.60
C LEU A 318 2.68 -37.19 24.68
N GLY A 319 3.71 -37.71 25.35
CA GLY A 319 3.54 -38.79 26.34
C GLY A 319 3.00 -40.08 25.74
N LEU A 320 3.33 -40.38 24.47
CA LEU A 320 2.77 -41.51 23.74
C LEU A 320 3.20 -42.86 24.33
N THR A 321 2.23 -43.78 24.46
CA THR A 321 2.50 -45.19 24.75
C THR A 321 3.35 -45.83 23.64
N ALA A 322 4.01 -46.95 23.93
CA ALA A 322 4.79 -47.68 22.94
C ALA A 322 3.92 -48.09 21.73
N ALA A 323 2.68 -48.54 21.96
CA ALA A 323 1.76 -48.93 20.90
C ALA A 323 1.36 -47.74 20.01
N SER A 324 0.98 -46.60 20.62
CA SER A 324 0.63 -45.38 19.90
C SER A 324 1.79 -44.86 19.04
N ARG A 325 3.02 -44.95 19.56
CA ARG A 325 4.25 -44.59 18.83
C ARG A 325 4.44 -45.46 17.60
N THR A 326 4.35 -46.79 17.74
CA THR A 326 4.46 -47.71 16.60
C THR A 326 3.41 -47.43 15.53
N HIS A 327 2.18 -47.08 15.91
CA HIS A 327 1.14 -46.71 14.96
C HIS A 327 1.46 -45.40 14.22
N LEU A 328 1.92 -44.38 14.94
CA LEU A 328 2.32 -43.11 14.35
C LEU A 328 3.48 -43.29 13.35
N ASP A 329 4.49 -44.09 13.69
CA ASP A 329 5.64 -44.35 12.80
C ASP A 329 5.22 -45.13 11.55
N ARG A 330 4.31 -46.10 11.68
CA ARG A 330 3.71 -46.80 10.52
C ARG A 330 2.93 -45.84 9.63
N PHE A 331 2.17 -44.93 10.24
CA PHE A 331 1.41 -43.92 9.49
C PHE A 331 2.33 -42.95 8.74
N ARG A 332 3.40 -42.47 9.38
CA ARG A 332 4.45 -41.69 8.70
C ARG A 332 5.07 -42.46 7.54
N GLY A 333 5.38 -43.74 7.73
CA GLY A 333 5.88 -44.61 6.66
C GLY A 333 4.92 -44.70 5.47
N PHE A 334 3.62 -44.89 5.74
CA PHE A 334 2.58 -44.88 4.71
C PHE A 334 2.56 -43.54 3.94
N LEU A 335 2.57 -42.40 4.63
CA LEU A 335 2.60 -41.07 4.00
C LEU A 335 3.85 -40.89 3.14
N THR A 336 5.02 -41.29 3.66
CA THR A 336 6.28 -41.23 2.90
C THR A 336 6.19 -42.04 1.61
N THR A 337 5.72 -43.29 1.67
CA THR A 337 5.56 -44.12 0.47
C THR A 337 4.57 -43.51 -0.53
N TYR A 338 3.45 -42.98 -0.05
CA TYR A 338 2.46 -42.32 -0.89
C TYR A 338 3.05 -41.09 -1.60
N TRP A 339 3.71 -40.19 -0.87
CA TRP A 339 4.27 -38.97 -1.45
C TRP A 339 5.48 -39.23 -2.34
N ILE A 340 6.30 -40.25 -2.05
CA ILE A 340 7.34 -40.73 -2.99
C ILE A 340 6.69 -41.22 -4.28
N SER A 341 5.62 -42.02 -4.19
CA SER A 341 4.91 -42.50 -5.38
C SER A 341 4.25 -41.36 -6.17
N ALA A 342 3.77 -40.32 -5.48
CA ALA A 342 3.04 -39.22 -6.09
C ALA A 342 3.94 -38.14 -6.71
N LEU A 343 5.14 -37.93 -6.15
CA LEU A 343 6.07 -36.86 -6.53
C LEU A 343 7.41 -37.36 -7.10
N GLY A 344 7.66 -38.68 -7.06
CA GLY A 344 8.92 -39.31 -7.45
C GLY A 344 9.94 -39.41 -6.30
N SER A 345 9.92 -38.45 -5.37
CA SER A 345 10.75 -38.45 -4.17
C SER A 345 10.12 -37.60 -3.06
N TYR A 346 10.47 -37.89 -1.81
CA TYR A 346 10.00 -37.13 -0.65
C TYR A 346 11.11 -36.96 0.39
N PRO A 347 11.35 -35.73 0.88
CA PRO A 347 10.81 -34.48 0.36
C PRO A 347 11.23 -34.23 -1.10
N PRO A 348 10.47 -33.42 -1.87
CA PRO A 348 10.86 -33.09 -3.24
C PRO A 348 12.24 -32.42 -3.24
N PRO A 349 13.17 -32.82 -4.14
CA PRO A 349 14.44 -32.15 -4.30
C PRO A 349 14.15 -30.74 -4.79
N SER A 350 14.30 -29.76 -3.90
CA SER A 350 14.05 -28.38 -4.25
C SER A 350 15.36 -27.67 -4.58
N SER A 351 15.32 -26.80 -5.58
CA SER A 351 16.38 -25.84 -5.91
C SER A 351 16.38 -24.60 -4.97
N ALA A 352 15.40 -24.51 -4.06
CA ALA A 352 15.22 -23.43 -3.09
C ALA A 352 14.71 -24.02 -1.74
N PRO A 353 14.84 -23.33 -0.59
CA PRO A 353 14.38 -23.88 0.69
C PRO A 353 12.84 -23.96 0.71
N GLY A 354 12.27 -25.12 0.39
CA GLY A 354 10.84 -25.37 0.57
C GLY A 354 10.12 -26.16 -0.53
N PHE A 355 8.90 -26.58 -0.21
CA PHE A 355 7.96 -27.19 -1.12
C PHE A 355 7.42 -26.15 -2.12
N SER A 356 7.20 -26.54 -3.38
CA SER A 356 6.52 -25.65 -4.33
C SER A 356 5.09 -25.35 -3.88
N ASN A 357 4.57 -24.17 -4.23
CA ASN A 357 3.21 -23.77 -3.86
C ASN A 357 2.16 -24.81 -4.32
N GLN A 358 2.35 -25.39 -5.50
CA GLN A 358 1.49 -26.45 -6.02
C GLN A 358 1.49 -27.70 -5.12
N VAL A 359 2.66 -28.13 -4.65
CA VAL A 359 2.78 -29.27 -3.74
C VAL A 359 2.12 -28.95 -2.40
N LEU A 360 2.35 -27.75 -1.84
CA LEU A 360 1.71 -27.33 -0.57
C LEU A 360 0.18 -27.29 -0.68
N LEU A 361 -0.37 -26.78 -1.78
CA LEU A 361 -1.82 -26.77 -2.02
C LEU A 361 -2.38 -28.18 -2.14
N ARG A 362 -1.66 -29.08 -2.81
CA ARG A 362 -2.05 -30.49 -2.93
C ARG A 362 -2.02 -31.18 -1.57
N MET A 363 -0.91 -31.06 -0.82
CA MET A 363 -0.78 -31.58 0.54
C MET A 363 -1.91 -31.07 1.44
N ARG A 364 -2.18 -29.77 1.44
CA ARG A 364 -3.28 -29.17 2.22
C ARG A 364 -4.63 -29.82 1.90
N THR A 365 -4.92 -30.05 0.63
CA THR A 365 -6.19 -30.62 0.19
C THR A 365 -6.28 -32.09 0.60
N GLU A 366 -5.27 -32.88 0.29
CA GLU A 366 -5.28 -34.31 0.58
C GLU A 366 -5.22 -34.62 2.09
N PHE A 367 -4.47 -33.84 2.88
CA PHE A 367 -4.49 -33.99 4.35
C PHE A 367 -5.83 -33.59 4.96
N LYS A 368 -6.54 -32.62 4.38
CA LYS A 368 -7.89 -32.26 4.80
C LYS A 368 -8.86 -33.40 4.54
N ASP A 369 -8.78 -34.02 3.37
CA ASP A 369 -9.65 -35.15 3.00
C ASP A 369 -9.33 -36.38 3.85
N LEU A 370 -8.04 -36.66 4.10
CA LEU A 370 -7.60 -37.71 5.02
C LEU A 370 -8.11 -37.47 6.45
N TYR A 371 -8.04 -36.23 6.94
CA TYR A 371 -8.61 -35.89 8.24
C TYR A 371 -10.12 -36.13 8.27
N ALA A 372 -10.86 -35.70 7.25
CA ALA A 372 -12.30 -35.92 7.17
C ALA A 372 -12.68 -37.41 7.11
N TYR A 373 -11.82 -38.25 6.51
CA TYR A 373 -12.01 -39.69 6.49
C TYR A 373 -11.71 -40.37 7.84
N LEU A 374 -10.73 -39.85 8.59
CA LEU A 374 -10.25 -40.44 9.83
C LEU A 374 -10.95 -39.92 11.09
N VAL A 375 -11.53 -38.72 11.04
CA VAL A 375 -12.16 -38.12 12.22
C VAL A 375 -13.41 -38.91 12.60
N ASP A 376 -13.44 -39.40 13.83
CA ASP A 376 -14.61 -40.05 14.40
C ASP A 376 -15.40 -39.03 15.21
N GLU A 377 -16.47 -38.49 14.63
CA GLU A 377 -17.36 -37.54 15.31
C GLU A 377 -18.24 -38.21 16.39
N SER A 378 -18.24 -39.53 16.48
CA SER A 378 -19.01 -40.28 17.48
C SER A 378 -18.25 -40.54 18.79
N PHE A 379 -16.96 -40.23 18.84
CA PHE A 379 -16.15 -40.40 20.04
C PHE A 379 -16.52 -39.39 21.13
N THR A 380 -17.13 -39.86 22.22
CA THR A 380 -17.31 -39.06 23.44
C THR A 380 -16.29 -39.51 24.49
N ALA A 381 -15.63 -38.57 25.16
CA ALA A 381 -14.55 -38.83 26.12
C ALA A 381 -14.98 -39.65 27.37
N SER A 382 -16.24 -40.09 27.42
CA SER A 382 -16.84 -40.95 28.44
C SER A 382 -16.62 -42.46 28.22
N ASP A 383 -15.99 -42.87 27.11
CA ASP A 383 -15.76 -44.29 26.77
C ASP A 383 -14.36 -44.84 27.16
N ASN A 384 -13.63 -44.13 28.03
CA ASN A 384 -12.42 -44.61 28.72
C ASN A 384 -12.64 -44.56 30.24
#